data_AF-A6HMN3-F1
#
_entry.id   AF-A6HMN3-F1
#
_cell.length_a   1.000
_cell.length_b   1.000
_cell.length_c   1.000
_cell.angle_alpha   90.00
_cell.angle_beta   90.00
_cell.angle_gamma   90.00
#
_symmetry.space_group_name_H-M   'P 1'
#
loop_
_entity.id
_entity.type
_entity.pdbx_description
1 polymer ?
#
loop_
_entity_poly.entity_id
_entity_poly.type
_entity_poly.pdbx_seq_one_letter_code
_entity_poly.pdbx_strand_id
1 'polypeptide(L)'
;MHSLNQEIKAFSRDNLRKQCTRVTTLTGKKLIETWKDATVHVVETETSGGGGCGYVQDLTLDLQVGVIKPWLLLGSQDAAHDLELLRQHKNVLSLLSKQN
;
A
#
# COMPACT_ATOMS: atom_id res chain seq x y z
N MET A 1 -37.29 14.06 21.22
CA MET A 1 -36.09 13.41 20.65
C MET A 1 -35.86 14.02 19.29
N HIS A 2 -34.72 14.68 19.07
CA HIS A 2 -34.38 15.16 17.72
C HIS A 2 -34.03 13.96 16.84
N SER A 3 -34.40 14.03 15.56
CA SER A 3 -33.98 13.01 14.60
C SER A 3 -32.50 13.20 14.29
N LEU A 4 -31.74 12.11 14.15
CA LEU A 4 -30.32 12.15 13.74
C LEU A 4 -30.09 13.05 12.51
N ASN A 5 -31.03 13.07 11.55
CA ASN A 5 -30.94 13.93 10.37
C ASN A 5 -31.02 15.43 10.70
N GLN A 6 -31.77 15.82 11.74
CA GLN A 6 -31.84 17.20 12.20
C GLN A 6 -30.56 17.59 12.93
N GLU A 7 -30.00 16.69 13.74
CA GLU A 7 -28.73 16.90 14.41
C GLU A 7 -27.58 17.06 13.41
N ILE A 8 -27.51 16.22 12.37
CA ILE A 8 -26.50 16.35 11.31
C ILE A 8 -26.62 17.67 10.56
N LYS A 9 -27.84 18.12 10.25
CA LYS A 9 -28.06 19.40 9.55
C LYS A 9 -27.77 20.63 10.42
N ALA A 10 -28.01 20.53 11.72
CA ALA A 10 -27.75 21.60 12.67
C ALA A 10 -26.28 21.62 13.13
N PHE A 11 -25.52 20.55 12.90
CA PHE A 11 -24.13 20.44 13.33
C PHE A 11 -23.23 21.38 12.52
N SER A 12 -22.62 22.36 13.19
CA SER A 12 -21.62 23.22 12.56
C SER A 12 -20.36 22.43 12.22
N ARG A 13 -19.89 22.56 10.98
CA ARG A 13 -18.62 21.97 10.52
C ARG A 13 -17.41 22.47 11.31
N ASP A 14 -17.50 23.66 11.92
CA ASP A 14 -16.44 24.22 12.77
C ASP A 14 -16.19 23.39 14.04
N ASN A 15 -17.17 22.60 14.46
CA ASN A 15 -17.07 21.69 15.59
C ASN A 15 -16.45 20.33 15.21
N LEU A 16 -16.24 20.06 13.91
CA LEU A 16 -15.51 18.85 13.50
C LEU A 16 -14.03 19.00 13.84
N ARG A 17 -13.46 17.95 14.43
CA ARG A 17 -12.00 17.85 14.58
C ARG A 17 -11.37 17.89 13.19
N LYS A 18 -10.46 18.85 12.97
CA LYS A 18 -9.68 18.91 11.74
C LYS A 18 -8.86 17.63 11.62
N GLN A 19 -9.18 16.81 10.61
CA GLN A 19 -8.46 15.58 10.32
C GLN A 19 -7.46 15.84 9.20
N CYS A 20 -6.22 15.39 9.40
CA CYS A 20 -5.24 15.22 8.35
C CYS A 20 -4.98 13.72 8.14
N THR A 21 -4.81 13.32 6.89
CA THR A 21 -4.44 11.96 6.52
C THR A 21 -3.02 11.99 5.98
N ARG A 22 -2.12 11.19 6.57
CA ARG A 22 -0.76 11.05 6.07
C ARG A 22 -0.68 9.81 5.19
N VAL A 23 -0.40 10.00 3.92
CA VAL A 23 -0.29 8.95 2.91
C VAL A 23 1.19 8.72 2.61
N THR A 24 1.63 7.46 2.58
CA THR A 24 2.94 7.09 2.04
C THR A 24 2.71 6.31 0.75
N THR A 25 3.22 6.81 -0.37
CA THR A 25 3.09 6.14 -1.67
C THR A 25 4.00 4.93 -1.74
N LEU A 26 3.81 4.08 -2.76
CA LEU A 26 4.75 2.99 -3.08
C LEU A 26 6.18 3.51 -3.24
N THR A 27 6.36 4.67 -3.89
CA THR A 27 7.68 5.29 -4.05
C THR A 27 8.27 5.86 -2.76
N GLY A 28 7.57 5.73 -1.62
CA GLY A 28 7.98 6.28 -0.33
C GLY A 28 7.74 7.78 -0.16
N LYS A 29 7.06 8.42 -1.13
CA LYS A 29 6.67 9.82 -1.00
C LYS A 29 5.63 9.97 0.07
N LYS A 30 5.79 10.98 0.93
CA LYS A 30 4.85 11.27 2.02
C LYS A 30 4.00 12.47 1.63
N LEU A 31 2.69 12.27 1.63
CA LEU A 31 1.70 13.30 1.36
C LEU A 31 0.86 13.53 2.62
N ILE A 32 0.48 14.78 2.87
CA ILE A 32 -0.51 15.12 3.89
C ILE A 32 -1.73 15.65 3.17
N GLU A 33 -2.83 14.92 3.28
CA GLU A 33 -4.14 15.34 2.81
C GLU A 33 -4.87 16.05 3.96
N THR A 34 -5.27 17.30 3.74
CA THR A 34 -6.01 18.11 4.72
C THR A 34 -7.25 18.69 4.05
N TRP A 35 -8.37 18.68 4.76
CA TRP A 35 -9.58 19.36 4.31
C TRP A 35 -9.53 20.84 4.65
N LYS A 36 -9.67 21.71 3.64
CA LYS A 36 -9.83 23.16 3.80
C LYS A 36 -11.04 23.60 2.99
N ASP A 37 -11.99 24.29 3.63
CA ASP A 37 -13.15 24.87 2.96
C ASP A 37 -13.91 23.89 2.04
N ALA A 38 -14.14 22.67 2.54
CA ALA A 38 -14.77 21.55 1.83
C ALA A 38 -14.03 21.01 0.59
N THR A 39 -12.78 21.45 0.38
CA THR A 39 -11.88 20.97 -0.66
C THR A 39 -10.72 20.19 -0.04
N VAL A 40 -10.31 19.09 -0.68
CA VAL A 40 -9.12 18.34 -0.27
C VAL A 40 -7.87 19.05 -0.79
N HIS A 41 -6.97 19.41 0.11
CA HIS A 41 -5.65 19.92 -0.23
C HIS A 41 -4.60 18.87 0.09
N VAL A 42 -3.74 18.58 -0.89
CA VAL A 42 -2.65 17.62 -0.76
C VAL A 42 -1.33 18.38 -0.77
N VAL A 43 -0.53 18.20 0.28
CA VAL A 43 0.80 18.81 0.39
C VAL A 43 1.85 17.70 0.45
N GLU A 44 2.81 17.72 -0.47
CA GLU A 44 3.98 16.84 -0.40
C GLU A 44 4.86 17.29 0.77
N THR A 45 5.15 16.38 1.69
CA THR A 45 6.03 16.66 2.83
C THR A 45 7.47 16.50 2.39
N GLU A 46 8.35 17.40 2.83
CA GLU A 46 9.80 17.26 2.61
C GLU A 46 10.25 15.86 3.02
N THR A 47 10.93 15.16 2.10
CA THR A 47 11.50 13.86 2.37
C THR A 47 12.56 14.06 3.44
N SER A 48 12.24 13.67 4.67
CA SER A 48 13.17 13.71 5.80
C SER A 48 14.38 12.84 5.48
N GLY A 49 15.42 13.41 4.84
CA GLY A 49 16.78 12.89 4.68
C GLY A 49 16.98 11.48 4.10
N GLY A 50 15.92 10.77 3.72
CA GLY A 50 15.97 9.40 3.25
C GLY A 50 14.61 9.00 2.71
N GLY A 51 14.55 8.63 1.44
CA GLY A 51 13.38 8.11 0.74
C GLY A 51 12.97 6.73 1.26
N GLY A 52 12.65 6.64 2.54
CA GLY A 52 12.26 5.41 3.20
C GLY A 52 10.84 5.04 2.83
N CYS A 53 10.70 4.27 1.75
CA CYS A 53 9.46 3.58 1.38
C CYS A 53 9.02 2.51 2.39
N GLY A 54 9.73 2.37 3.51
CA GLY A 54 9.49 1.35 4.55
C GLY A 54 10.07 -0.02 4.16
N TYR A 55 10.70 -0.11 2.99
CA TYR A 55 11.41 -1.27 2.47
C TYR A 55 12.72 -0.83 1.80
N VAL A 56 13.59 -1.78 1.48
CA VAL A 56 14.79 -1.52 0.68
C VAL A 56 14.38 -1.56 -0.78
N GLN A 57 14.55 -0.46 -1.52
CA GLN A 57 14.25 -0.44 -2.96
C GLN A 57 15.28 -1.31 -3.68
N ASP A 58 14.81 -2.40 -4.26
CA ASP A 58 15.57 -3.13 -5.27
C ASP A 58 15.23 -2.54 -6.63
N LEU A 59 16.26 -2.06 -7.34
CA LEU A 59 16.13 -1.51 -8.69
C LEU A 59 16.65 -2.49 -9.74
N THR A 60 17.20 -3.61 -9.30
CA THR A 60 17.75 -4.65 -10.15
C THR A 60 16.80 -5.82 -10.20
N LEU A 61 16.44 -6.25 -11.41
CA LEU A 61 15.60 -7.42 -11.59
C LEU A 61 16.38 -8.68 -11.16
N ASP A 62 15.86 -9.42 -10.20
CA ASP A 62 16.43 -10.71 -9.77
C ASP A 62 15.44 -11.87 -9.96
N LEU A 63 15.61 -12.64 -11.03
CA LEU A 63 14.74 -13.79 -11.36
C LEU A 63 15.28 -15.13 -10.83
N GLN A 64 16.18 -15.09 -9.84
CA GLN A 64 16.72 -16.31 -9.27
C GLN A 64 15.71 -17.03 -8.36
N VAL A 65 15.65 -18.35 -8.50
CA VAL A 65 14.83 -19.23 -7.66
C VAL A 65 15.72 -20.35 -7.12
N GLY A 66 15.78 -20.46 -5.80
CA GLY A 66 16.39 -21.58 -5.10
C GLY A 66 15.34 -22.59 -4.66
N VAL A 67 15.58 -23.88 -4.91
CA VAL A 67 14.76 -24.98 -4.37
C VAL A 67 15.33 -25.37 -3.01
N ILE A 68 14.63 -25.05 -1.93
CA ILE A 68 15.06 -25.38 -0.56
C ILE A 68 14.59 -26.79 -0.18
N LYS A 69 13.36 -27.14 -0.58
CA LYS A 69 12.77 -28.48 -0.47
C LYS A 69 11.93 -28.77 -1.71
N PRO A 70 11.57 -30.04 -1.98
CA PRO A 70 10.70 -30.39 -3.11
C PRO A 70 9.35 -29.66 -3.16
N TRP A 71 8.91 -29.03 -2.06
CA TRP A 71 7.67 -28.26 -1.93
C TRP A 71 7.91 -26.81 -1.45
N LEU A 72 9.17 -26.36 -1.37
CA LEU A 72 9.52 -25.01 -0.92
C LEU A 72 10.54 -24.35 -1.85
N LEU A 73 10.11 -23.27 -2.50
CA LEU A 73 10.97 -22.35 -3.25
C LEU A 73 11.33 -21.13 -2.40
N LEU A 74 12.52 -20.60 -2.62
CA LEU A 74 12.95 -19.30 -2.16
C LEU A 74 13.29 -18.45 -3.39
N GLY A 75 12.72 -17.26 -3.49
CA GLY A 75 12.96 -16.32 -4.59
C GLY A 75 12.59 -14.92 -4.19
N SER A 76 13.01 -13.94 -4.99
CA SER A 76 12.66 -12.53 -4.83
C SER A 76 11.18 -12.27 -5.13
N GLN A 77 10.72 -11.03 -4.91
CA GLN A 77 9.41 -10.57 -5.37
C GLN A 77 9.30 -10.64 -6.90
N ASP A 78 10.37 -10.32 -7.63
CA ASP A 78 10.39 -10.34 -9.09
C ASP A 78 10.20 -11.76 -9.62
N ALA A 79 10.89 -12.73 -9.02
CA ALA A 79 10.73 -14.14 -9.33
C ALA A 79 9.31 -14.65 -9.03
N ALA A 80 8.65 -14.12 -7.99
CA ALA A 80 7.26 -14.44 -7.66
C ALA A 80 6.25 -13.77 -8.60
N HIS A 81 6.61 -12.66 -9.25
CA HIS A 81 5.78 -11.98 -10.22
C HIS A 81 5.84 -12.63 -11.61
N ASP A 82 6.96 -13.30 -11.94
CA ASP A 82 7.15 -14.00 -13.21
C ASP A 82 6.42 -15.36 -13.25
N LEU A 83 5.25 -15.37 -13.89
CA LEU A 83 4.43 -16.57 -14.01
C LEU A 83 5.10 -17.67 -14.85
N GLU A 84 5.90 -17.32 -15.86
CA GLU A 84 6.59 -18.31 -16.72
C GLU A 84 7.70 -19.01 -15.93
N LEU A 85 8.46 -18.26 -15.14
CA LEU A 85 9.47 -18.79 -14.22
C LEU A 85 8.86 -19.73 -13.17
N LEU A 86 7.73 -19.35 -12.57
CA LEU A 86 7.03 -20.21 -11.62
C LEU A 86 6.48 -21.48 -12.27
N ARG A 87 6.04 -21.40 -13.53
CA ARG A 87 5.57 -22.56 -14.32
C ARG A 87 6.67 -23.60 -14.57
N GLN A 88 7.93 -23.19 -14.62
CA GLN A 88 9.06 -24.12 -14.72
C GLN A 88 9.24 -24.94 -13.43
N HIS A 89 8.73 -24.44 -12.29
CA HIS A 89 8.82 -25.05 -10.97
C HIS A 89 7.49 -25.65 -10.48
N LYS A 90 6.56 -25.97 -11.39
CA LYS A 90 5.20 -26.49 -11.14
C LYS A 90 5.09 -27.58 -10.06
N ASN A 91 6.09 -28.46 -9.97
CA ASN A 91 6.09 -29.57 -9.02
C ASN A 91 6.15 -29.11 -7.55
N VAL A 92 6.63 -27.89 -7.31
CA VAL A 92 6.79 -27.27 -5.98
C VAL A 92 5.60 -26.36 -5.66
N LEU A 93 4.80 -26.01 -6.66
CA LEU A 93 3.86 -24.91 -6.61
C LEU A 93 2.41 -25.42 -6.49
N SER A 94 1.98 -25.78 -5.28
CA SER A 94 0.54 -25.75 -4.96
C SER A 94 0.13 -24.28 -4.79
N LEU A 95 0.00 -23.56 -5.89
CA LEU A 95 -0.39 -22.15 -5.84
C LEU A 95 -1.77 -22.08 -5.17
N LEU A 96 -1.86 -21.41 -4.01
CA LEU A 96 -3.14 -21.12 -3.35
C LEU A 96 -3.91 -20.12 -4.20
N SER A 97 -4.58 -20.64 -5.23
CA SER A 97 -5.61 -19.94 -5.97
C SER A 97 -6.77 -19.68 -5.02
N LYS A 98 -6.79 -18.51 -4.37
CA LYS A 98 -8.05 -17.93 -3.89
C LYS A 98 -8.80 -17.42 -5.12
N GLN A 99 -9.66 -18.25 -5.68
CA GLN A 99 -10.75 -17.77 -6.53
C GLN A 99 -11.70 -17.00 -5.62
N ASN A 100 -11.89 -15.71 -5.88
CA ASN A 100 -13.01 -14.89 -5.45
C ASN A 100 -13.26 -13.83 -6.51
#